data_AF-A0A958NPP2-F1
#
_entry.id   AF-A0A958NPP2-F1
#
_cell.length_a   1.000
_cell.length_b   1.000
_cell.length_c   1.000
_cell.angle_alpha   90.00
_cell.angle_beta   90.00
_cell.angle_gamma   90.00
#
_symmetry.space_group_name_H-M   'P 1'
#
loop_
_entity.id
_entity.type
_entity.pdbx_description
1 polymer ?
#
loop_
_entity_poly.entity_id
_entity_poly.type
_entity_poly.pdbx_seq_one_letter_code
_entity_poly.pdbx_strand_id
1 'polypeptide(L)'
;MSNIDQYIKYLEKVKILLSDNIYQVGKKSKYYKINEDYLKGLHTQIEIEPKTRLHTKITEDIRRKRAHYSRLEPHLSVMQKELLKLDFDYTGALKWINENAKGEVKKMSYINSIQALKDKRFRYFKRNNKNKRLDTNITNLKGELKQFIKGDHTVIDVCNSQPFLLAILIENIINNNRDTYCCYLQEETIVKTFGIKRIKRISIFNQNEEKQDLVNFSMFYNSVLNGSLYEDFIAHYGNGVNRKDVKIILFKVLFSSNKKQNLIPFKDEKNVFKSVYPFIYDCIYNFKKDDKKNNLLPIYLQRLESYLFIDCIAKELVQNGIVPLTVHDSVIIPTKYKEKALDIIKGVVLKELGVMPSFNIESLKPLPNELRLAI
;
A
#
# COMPACT_ATOMS: atom_id res chain seq x y z
N MET A 1 -21.28 -1.44 33.27
CA MET A 1 -21.35 -0.81 31.92
C MET A 1 -19.93 -0.55 31.47
N SER A 2 -19.52 -0.96 30.26
CA SER A 2 -18.16 -0.67 29.82
C SER A 2 -18.00 0.83 29.56
N ASN A 3 -16.77 1.36 29.67
CA ASN A 3 -16.49 2.76 29.29
C ASN A 3 -16.90 3.05 27.85
N ILE A 4 -16.81 2.06 26.96
CA ILE A 4 -17.21 2.17 25.56
C ILE A 4 -18.73 2.38 25.44
N ASP A 5 -19.53 1.65 26.20
CA ASP A 5 -20.99 1.81 26.20
C ASP A 5 -21.40 3.20 26.69
N GLN A 6 -20.68 3.75 27.68
CA GLN A 6 -20.91 5.12 28.15
C GLN A 6 -20.64 6.15 27.06
N TYR A 7 -19.52 6.03 26.34
CA TYR A 7 -19.21 6.92 25.23
C TYR A 7 -20.20 6.80 24.08
N ILE A 8 -20.59 5.59 23.69
CA ILE A 8 -21.58 5.38 22.62
C ILE A 8 -22.91 6.03 23.01
N LYS A 9 -23.42 5.78 24.22
CA LYS A 9 -24.66 6.40 24.71
C LYS A 9 -24.57 7.92 24.74
N TYR A 10 -23.41 8.47 25.16
CA TYR A 10 -23.19 9.91 25.14
C TYR A 10 -23.24 10.46 23.70
N LEU A 11 -22.52 9.84 22.76
CA LEU A 11 -22.48 10.27 21.36
C LEU A 11 -23.84 10.14 20.65
N GLU A 12 -24.63 9.12 20.98
CA GLU A 12 -26.03 9.00 20.56
C GLU A 12 -26.88 10.13 21.15
N LYS A 13 -26.74 10.40 22.46
CA LYS A 13 -27.48 11.46 23.15
C LYS A 13 -27.21 12.84 22.56
N VAL A 14 -25.96 13.15 22.20
CA VAL A 14 -25.59 14.42 21.55
C VAL A 14 -25.77 14.39 20.01
N LYS A 15 -26.36 13.32 19.46
CA LYS A 15 -26.65 13.14 18.04
C LYS A 15 -25.44 13.22 17.10
N ILE A 16 -24.23 13.00 17.62
CA ILE A 16 -23.02 12.82 16.80
C ILE A 16 -23.06 11.44 16.13
N LEU A 17 -23.55 10.44 16.86
CA LEU A 17 -23.74 9.08 16.39
C LEU A 17 -25.23 8.80 16.20
N LEU A 18 -25.60 8.25 15.05
CA LEU A 18 -26.93 7.73 14.77
C LEU A 18 -26.87 6.21 14.80
N SER A 19 -27.80 5.60 15.50
CA SER A 19 -27.92 4.15 15.64
C SER A 19 -29.16 3.66 14.89
N ASP A 20 -29.06 2.53 14.22
CA ASP A 20 -30.24 1.84 13.68
C ASP A 20 -31.10 1.22 14.79
N ASN A 21 -30.58 1.15 16.02
CA ASN A 21 -31.19 0.54 17.20
C ASN A 21 -31.63 -0.92 17.02
N ILE A 22 -31.13 -1.61 16.00
CA ILE A 22 -31.48 -3.00 15.72
C ILE A 22 -30.39 -3.90 16.28
N TYR A 23 -30.73 -4.64 17.33
CA TYR A 23 -29.88 -5.68 17.91
C TYR A 23 -30.60 -7.03 17.89
N GLN A 24 -29.96 -8.05 17.33
CA GLN A 24 -30.46 -9.42 17.31
C GLN A 24 -29.36 -10.37 17.75
N VAL A 25 -29.55 -11.03 18.89
CA VAL A 25 -28.57 -11.96 19.47
C VAL A 25 -28.19 -13.03 18.44
N GLY A 26 -26.87 -13.18 18.21
CA GLY A 26 -26.32 -14.15 17.26
C GLY A 26 -26.50 -13.81 15.77
N LYS A 27 -27.21 -12.73 15.42
CA LYS A 27 -27.51 -12.35 14.03
C LYS A 27 -26.96 -10.98 13.63
N LYS A 28 -27.16 -9.95 14.46
CA LYS A 28 -26.85 -8.56 14.11
C LYS A 28 -26.51 -7.72 15.35
N SER A 29 -25.40 -7.00 15.27
CA SER A 29 -25.06 -5.91 16.19
C SER A 29 -25.74 -4.60 15.76
N LYS A 30 -25.94 -3.66 16.69
CA LYS A 30 -26.34 -2.29 16.34
C LYS A 30 -25.37 -1.71 15.32
N TYR A 31 -25.92 -1.03 14.32
CA TYR A 31 -25.11 -0.28 13.37
C TYR A 31 -25.16 1.20 13.69
N TYR A 32 -23.99 1.82 13.54
CA TYR A 32 -23.78 3.21 13.85
C TYR A 32 -23.28 3.95 12.62
N LYS A 33 -23.80 5.15 12.39
CA LYS A 33 -23.26 6.10 11.43
C LYS A 33 -23.02 7.44 12.10
N ILE A 34 -22.02 8.18 11.65
CA ILE A 34 -21.85 9.57 12.07
C ILE A 34 -22.99 10.38 11.46
N ASN A 35 -23.56 11.31 12.22
CA ASN A 35 -24.55 12.24 11.71
C ASN A 35 -23.90 13.17 10.65
N GLU A 36 -24.46 13.19 9.46
CA GLU A 36 -23.94 13.94 8.32
C GLU A 36 -23.93 15.46 8.54
N ASP A 37 -24.75 15.98 9.45
CA ASP A 37 -24.76 17.40 9.78
C ASP A 37 -23.43 17.85 10.39
N TYR A 38 -22.70 16.95 11.06
CA TYR A 38 -21.35 17.19 11.57
C TYR A 38 -20.27 16.99 10.51
N LEU A 39 -20.63 16.49 9.34
CA LEU A 39 -19.74 16.30 8.19
C LEU A 39 -19.93 17.41 7.14
N LYS A 40 -20.98 18.22 7.25
CA LYS A 40 -21.34 19.31 6.34
C LYS A 40 -21.02 20.67 7.01
N GLY A 41 -20.47 21.62 6.26
CA GLY A 41 -20.32 23.02 6.69
C GLY A 41 -18.87 23.50 6.90
N LEU A 42 -18.73 24.74 7.40
CA LEU A 42 -17.43 25.35 7.72
C LEU A 42 -16.81 24.66 8.92
N HIS A 43 -15.58 24.18 8.74
CA HIS A 43 -14.85 23.47 9.78
C HIS A 43 -13.96 24.42 10.57
N THR A 44 -14.19 24.45 11.88
CA THR A 44 -13.40 25.28 12.79
C THR A 44 -12.19 24.51 13.28
N GLN A 45 -11.00 25.02 12.98
CA GLN A 45 -9.78 24.57 13.64
C GLN A 45 -9.77 25.20 15.04
N ILE A 46 -9.73 24.34 16.06
CA ILE A 46 -9.65 24.80 17.46
C ILE A 46 -8.21 24.65 17.92
N GLU A 47 -7.62 25.74 18.38
CA GLU A 47 -6.33 25.70 19.05
C GLU A 47 -6.50 25.05 20.42
N ILE A 48 -5.68 24.04 20.71
CA ILE A 48 -5.70 23.36 22.00
C ILE A 48 -4.78 24.15 22.93
N GLU A 49 -5.37 24.81 23.91
CA GLU A 49 -4.62 25.59 24.89
C GLU A 49 -3.54 24.75 25.61
N PRO A 50 -2.31 25.28 25.73
CA PRO A 50 -1.26 24.66 26.53
C PRO A 50 -1.72 24.39 27.96
N LYS A 51 -1.12 23.38 28.61
CA LYS A 51 -1.38 22.99 30.01
C LYS A 51 -2.78 22.38 30.28
N THR A 52 -3.67 22.31 29.31
CA THR A 52 -4.91 21.53 29.44
C THR A 52 -4.60 20.03 29.53
N ARG A 53 -5.50 19.26 30.18
CA ARG A 53 -5.37 17.80 30.26
C ARG A 53 -5.29 17.14 28.86
N LEU A 54 -6.03 17.69 27.89
CA LEU A 54 -6.01 17.22 26.51
C LEU A 54 -4.66 17.50 25.84
N HIS A 55 -4.13 18.72 25.97
CA HIS A 55 -2.81 19.09 25.47
C HIS A 55 -1.71 18.17 26.01
N THR A 56 -1.71 17.92 27.32
CA THR A 56 -0.73 17.04 27.96
C THR A 56 -0.81 15.61 27.40
N LYS A 57 -2.01 15.03 27.31
CA LYS A 57 -2.21 13.69 26.74
C LYS A 57 -1.71 13.57 25.29
N ILE A 58 -2.05 14.55 24.45
CA ILE A 58 -1.62 14.56 23.04
C ILE A 58 -0.09 14.66 22.96
N THR A 59 0.51 15.55 23.75
CA THR A 59 1.97 15.75 23.76
C THR A 59 2.71 14.49 24.23
N GLU A 60 2.21 13.83 25.27
CA GLU A 60 2.76 12.56 25.78
C GLU A 60 2.66 11.44 24.75
N ASP A 61 1.54 11.31 24.05
CA ASP A 61 1.36 10.32 22.98
C ASP A 61 2.33 10.57 21.82
N ILE A 62 2.52 11.83 21.41
CA ILE A 62 3.50 12.21 20.38
C ILE A 62 4.92 11.84 20.84
N ARG A 63 5.30 12.19 22.07
CA ARG A 63 6.62 11.84 22.64
C ARG A 63 6.84 10.33 22.67
N ARG A 64 5.84 9.58 23.13
CA ARG A 64 5.90 8.11 23.20
C ARG A 64 6.09 7.49 21.82
N LYS A 65 5.36 7.96 20.81
CA LYS A 65 5.50 7.50 19.41
C LYS A 65 6.90 7.78 18.85
N ARG A 66 7.57 8.84 19.31
CA ARG A 66 8.91 9.27 18.87
C ARG A 66 10.05 8.71 19.72
N ALA A 67 9.76 8.11 20.88
CA ALA A 67 10.77 7.62 21.82
C ALA A 67 11.73 6.59 21.20
N HIS A 68 11.31 5.90 20.15
CA HIS A 68 12.10 4.88 19.47
C HIS A 68 12.91 5.39 18.27
N TYR A 69 12.84 6.69 17.94
CA TYR A 69 13.57 7.23 16.79
C TYR A 69 15.09 7.13 16.94
N SER A 70 15.61 7.14 18.17
CA SER A 70 17.03 6.93 18.44
C SER A 70 17.52 5.51 18.14
N ARG A 71 16.60 4.55 17.97
CA ARG A 71 16.90 3.13 17.68
C ARG A 71 16.72 2.78 16.21
N LEU A 72 16.45 3.76 15.36
CA LEU A 72 16.35 3.55 13.92
C LEU A 72 17.72 3.17 13.36
N GLU A 73 17.73 2.27 12.38
CA GLU A 73 18.93 2.00 11.60
C GLU A 73 19.45 3.28 10.92
N PRO A 74 20.76 3.37 10.61
CA PRO A 74 21.37 4.61 10.13
C PRO A 74 20.63 5.23 8.93
N HIS A 75 20.29 4.43 7.92
CA HIS A 75 19.61 4.93 6.72
C HIS A 75 18.19 5.44 7.04
N LEU A 76 17.45 4.75 7.91
CA LEU A 76 16.13 5.18 8.36
C LEU A 76 16.19 6.47 9.19
N SER A 77 17.23 6.66 9.99
CA SER A 77 17.45 7.89 10.75
C SER A 77 17.63 9.10 9.82
N VAL A 78 18.39 8.92 8.72
CA VAL A 78 18.57 9.96 7.70
C VAL A 78 17.25 10.28 7.00
N MET A 79 16.53 9.27 6.53
CA MET A 79 15.20 9.44 5.90
C MET A 79 14.20 10.12 6.82
N GLN A 80 14.19 9.75 8.10
CA GLN A 80 13.31 10.34 9.11
C GLN A 80 13.60 11.83 9.30
N LYS A 81 14.88 12.22 9.36
CA LYS A 81 15.29 13.63 9.49
C LYS A 81 14.87 14.43 8.27
N GLU A 82 15.00 13.85 7.08
CA GLU A 82 14.59 14.49 5.83
C GLU A 82 13.07 14.71 5.76
N LEU A 83 12.28 13.72 6.15
CA LEU A 83 10.82 13.86 6.25
C LEU A 83 10.40 14.98 7.22
N LEU A 84 11.10 15.13 8.34
CA LEU A 84 10.81 16.21 9.30
C LEU A 84 11.15 17.61 8.76
N LYS A 85 12.03 17.70 7.77
CA LYS A 85 12.41 18.95 7.08
C LYS A 85 11.55 19.25 5.85
N LEU A 86 10.79 18.26 5.35
CA LEU A 86 9.97 18.37 4.14
C LEU A 86 9.21 19.71 4.06
N ASP A 87 9.41 20.39 2.93
CA ASP A 87 8.68 21.61 2.55
C ASP A 87 7.54 21.25 1.59
N PHE A 88 6.41 21.93 1.75
CA PHE A 88 5.15 21.58 1.10
C PHE A 88 4.33 22.84 0.82
N ASP A 89 3.73 22.94 -0.36
CA ASP A 89 2.82 24.02 -0.72
C ASP A 89 1.42 23.77 -0.15
N TYR A 90 1.23 24.17 1.11
CA TYR A 90 -0.04 24.06 1.81
C TYR A 90 -1.16 24.87 1.16
N THR A 91 -0.84 26.04 0.61
CA THR A 91 -1.83 26.95 0.02
C THR A 91 -2.34 26.39 -1.31
N GLY A 92 -1.43 25.99 -2.20
CA GLY A 92 -1.78 25.35 -3.47
C GLY A 92 -2.54 24.03 -3.25
N ALA A 93 -2.14 23.23 -2.26
CA ALA A 93 -2.82 22.00 -1.94
C ALA A 93 -4.25 22.23 -1.44
N LEU A 94 -4.47 23.22 -0.57
CA LEU A 94 -5.82 23.57 -0.09
C LEU A 94 -6.71 24.09 -1.23
N LYS A 95 -6.15 24.92 -2.13
CA LYS A 95 -6.87 25.37 -3.34
C LYS A 95 -7.29 24.18 -4.20
N TRP A 96 -6.36 23.26 -4.50
CA TRP A 96 -6.65 22.07 -5.28
C TRP A 96 -7.72 21.19 -4.63
N ILE A 97 -7.68 21.00 -3.30
CA ILE A 97 -8.72 20.24 -2.58
C ILE A 97 -10.10 20.86 -2.78
N ASN A 98 -10.21 22.19 -2.64
CA ASN A 98 -11.49 22.88 -2.80
C ASN A 98 -12.07 22.72 -4.22
N GLU A 99 -11.19 22.68 -5.23
CA GLU A 99 -11.58 22.55 -6.64
C GLU A 99 -11.85 21.09 -7.07
N ASN A 100 -11.14 20.10 -6.51
CA ASN A 100 -11.12 18.73 -7.03
C ASN A 100 -11.73 17.66 -6.12
N ALA A 101 -11.87 17.91 -4.81
CA ALA A 101 -12.38 16.91 -3.89
C ALA A 101 -13.89 16.71 -4.05
N LYS A 102 -14.29 15.52 -4.48
CA LYS A 102 -15.71 15.16 -4.62
C LYS A 102 -16.33 14.82 -3.27
N GLY A 103 -17.13 15.75 -2.73
CA GLY A 103 -17.90 15.60 -1.51
C GLY A 103 -17.14 15.96 -0.22
N GLU A 104 -17.87 16.46 0.77
CA GLU A 104 -17.32 17.03 2.01
C GLU A 104 -16.47 16.04 2.82
N VAL A 105 -16.86 14.77 2.87
CA VAL A 105 -16.12 13.74 3.63
C VAL A 105 -14.70 13.52 3.07
N LYS A 106 -14.55 13.46 1.74
CA LYS A 106 -13.24 13.30 1.10
C LYS A 106 -12.40 14.55 1.25
N LYS A 107 -13.03 15.72 1.04
CA LYS A 107 -12.43 17.03 1.26
C LYS A 107 -11.84 17.13 2.65
N MET A 108 -12.60 16.74 3.68
CA MET A 108 -12.17 16.71 5.06
C MET A 108 -10.98 15.77 5.30
N SER A 109 -11.04 14.55 4.77
CA SER A 109 -9.93 13.59 4.88
C SER A 109 -8.60 14.16 4.32
N TYR A 110 -8.68 14.86 3.19
CA TYR A 110 -7.52 15.49 2.57
C TYR A 110 -7.00 16.68 3.37
N ILE A 111 -7.89 17.55 3.86
CA ILE A 111 -7.52 18.68 4.73
C ILE A 111 -6.83 18.17 5.99
N ASN A 112 -7.40 17.17 6.67
CA ASN A 112 -6.81 16.57 7.87
C ASN A 112 -5.41 16.00 7.61
N SER A 113 -5.21 15.33 6.47
CA SER A 113 -3.90 14.79 6.09
C SER A 113 -2.85 15.90 5.90
N ILE A 114 -3.24 17.01 5.28
CA ILE A 114 -2.36 18.17 5.05
C ILE A 114 -2.08 18.93 6.34
N GLN A 115 -3.07 19.12 7.21
CA GLN A 115 -2.86 19.78 8.51
C GLN A 115 -1.95 18.97 9.42
N ALA A 116 -2.11 17.63 9.44
CA ALA A 116 -1.21 16.74 10.16
C ALA A 116 0.23 16.77 9.60
N LEU A 117 0.40 17.04 8.30
CA LEU A 117 1.72 17.26 7.69
C LEU A 117 2.27 18.66 8.00
N LYS A 118 1.42 19.69 8.08
CA LYS A 118 1.76 21.09 8.37
C LYS A 118 2.37 21.24 9.75
N ASP A 119 1.72 20.68 10.75
CA ASP A 119 2.24 20.67 12.10
C ASP A 119 3.34 19.60 12.24
N LYS A 120 4.59 20.06 12.36
CA LYS A 120 5.76 19.19 12.50
C LYS A 120 5.68 18.24 13.70
N ARG A 121 4.83 18.49 14.70
CA ARG A 121 4.60 17.60 15.85
C ARG A 121 3.78 16.36 15.47
N PHE A 122 2.91 16.46 14.47
CA PHE A 122 2.09 15.34 13.96
C PHE A 122 2.76 14.58 12.81
N ARG A 123 3.94 15.03 12.35
CA ARG A 123 4.78 14.24 11.44
C ARG A 123 5.25 12.95 12.12
N TYR A 124 5.07 11.81 11.46
CA TYR A 124 5.43 10.50 11.99
C TYR A 124 6.20 9.65 10.96
N PHE A 125 7.02 8.75 11.49
CA PHE A 125 7.87 7.84 10.73
C PHE A 125 7.90 6.50 11.47
N LYS A 126 7.14 5.52 10.98
CA LYS A 126 6.93 4.27 11.74
C LYS A 126 6.84 3.07 10.80
N ARG A 127 7.49 1.97 11.17
CA ARG A 127 7.29 0.68 10.50
C ARG A 127 6.01 0.02 11.00
N ASN A 128 5.19 -0.46 10.08
CA ASN A 128 3.98 -1.21 10.40
C ASN A 128 4.35 -2.57 11.02
N ASN A 129 3.73 -2.93 12.13
CA ASN A 129 4.10 -4.18 12.81
C ASN A 129 3.76 -5.45 12.00
N LYS A 130 2.70 -5.39 11.16
CA LYS A 130 2.20 -6.54 10.43
C LYS A 130 2.92 -6.73 9.10
N ASN A 131 2.88 -5.71 8.24
CA ASN A 131 3.41 -5.79 6.88
C ASN A 131 4.78 -5.14 6.71
N LYS A 132 5.33 -4.54 7.78
CA LYS A 132 6.65 -3.90 7.82
C LYS A 132 6.81 -2.66 6.96
N ARG A 133 5.82 -2.27 6.16
CA ARG A 133 5.84 -1.02 5.37
C ARG A 133 6.17 0.18 6.24
N LEU A 134 6.86 1.15 5.65
CA LEU A 134 7.14 2.41 6.30
C LEU A 134 5.92 3.33 6.18
N ASP A 135 5.24 3.58 7.29
CA ASP A 135 4.09 4.47 7.40
C ASP A 135 4.59 5.89 7.74
N THR A 136 4.23 6.87 6.91
CA THR A 136 4.50 8.30 7.09
C THR A 136 3.30 9.16 6.70
N ASN A 137 3.35 10.46 6.95
CA ASN A 137 2.33 11.38 6.43
C ASN A 137 2.23 11.36 4.90
N ILE A 138 3.31 11.00 4.20
CA ILE A 138 3.36 10.97 2.73
C ILE A 138 2.76 9.67 2.17
N THR A 139 2.90 8.55 2.88
CA THR A 139 2.26 7.29 2.45
C THR A 139 0.74 7.36 2.51
N ASN A 140 0.19 8.13 3.44
CA ASN A 140 -1.26 8.33 3.58
C ASN A 140 -1.80 9.51 2.75
N LEU A 141 -0.92 10.29 2.12
CA LEU A 141 -1.33 11.43 1.32
C LEU A 141 -1.94 10.95 0.00
N LYS A 142 -3.07 11.56 -0.40
CA LYS A 142 -3.67 11.32 -1.72
C LYS A 142 -2.64 11.58 -2.81
N GLY A 143 -2.53 10.69 -3.80
CA GLY A 143 -1.46 10.73 -4.81
C GLY A 143 -1.29 12.10 -5.48
N GLU A 144 -2.40 12.71 -5.87
CA GLU A 144 -2.49 14.02 -6.53
C GLU A 144 -2.01 15.15 -5.61
N LEU A 145 -2.04 14.98 -4.29
CA LEU A 145 -1.53 15.98 -3.35
C LEU A 145 -0.01 15.91 -3.18
N LYS A 146 0.65 14.85 -3.68
CA LYS A 146 2.11 14.72 -3.61
C LYS A 146 2.83 15.73 -4.53
N GLN A 147 2.16 16.23 -5.56
CA GLN A 147 2.68 17.29 -6.44
C GLN A 147 2.99 18.60 -5.69
N PHE A 148 2.42 18.80 -4.50
CA PHE A 148 2.67 19.97 -3.66
C PHE A 148 3.89 19.81 -2.74
N ILE A 149 4.61 18.68 -2.80
CA ILE A 149 5.95 18.59 -2.20
C ILE A 149 6.85 19.54 -2.98
N LYS A 150 7.41 20.54 -2.31
CA LYS A 150 8.21 21.57 -3.00
C LYS A 150 9.56 21.05 -3.43
N GLY A 151 10.01 21.51 -4.59
CA GLY A 151 11.26 21.11 -5.23
C GLY A 151 11.01 20.22 -6.44
N ASP A 152 12.00 20.11 -7.32
CA ASP A 152 11.91 19.25 -8.49
C ASP A 152 12.19 17.80 -8.09
N HIS A 153 11.14 16.98 -8.15
CA HIS A 153 11.16 15.59 -7.74
C HIS A 153 10.69 14.67 -8.86
N THR A 154 11.27 13.47 -8.88
CA THR A 154 10.86 12.37 -9.73
C THR A 154 10.41 11.21 -8.85
N VAL A 155 9.32 10.55 -9.24
CA VAL A 155 8.85 9.29 -8.68
C VAL A 155 9.31 8.15 -9.58
N ILE A 156 9.92 7.14 -8.98
CA ILE A 156 10.20 5.85 -9.63
C ILE A 156 9.31 4.82 -8.95
N ASP A 157 8.34 4.29 -9.69
CA ASP A 157 7.32 3.34 -9.24
C ASP A 157 7.48 2.01 -9.98
N VAL A 158 7.33 0.88 -9.28
CA VAL A 158 7.34 -0.43 -9.95
C VAL A 158 5.96 -0.71 -10.53
N CYS A 159 5.91 -0.93 -11.85
CA CYS A 159 4.69 -1.38 -12.51
C CYS A 159 4.24 -2.71 -11.89
N ASN A 160 2.93 -2.86 -11.64
CA ASN A 160 2.29 -4.08 -11.14
C ASN A 160 3.04 -4.83 -10.01
N SER A 161 3.70 -4.10 -9.11
CA SER A 161 4.60 -4.63 -8.06
C SER A 161 4.11 -5.87 -7.32
N GLN A 162 2.86 -5.86 -6.83
CA GLN A 162 2.31 -7.00 -6.08
C GLN A 162 2.15 -8.28 -6.93
N PRO A 163 1.51 -8.25 -8.11
CA PRO A 163 1.55 -9.36 -9.08
C PRO A 163 2.97 -9.80 -9.48
N PHE A 164 3.89 -8.85 -9.71
CA PHE A 164 5.29 -9.16 -10.01
C PHE A 164 5.95 -9.98 -8.89
N LEU A 165 5.87 -9.52 -7.64
CA LEU A 165 6.43 -10.24 -6.48
C LEU A 165 5.78 -11.63 -6.27
N LEU A 166 4.49 -11.78 -6.61
CA LEU A 166 3.84 -13.09 -6.61
C LEU A 166 4.46 -14.03 -7.65
N ALA A 167 4.73 -13.54 -8.86
CA ALA A 167 5.36 -14.34 -9.91
C ALA A 167 6.77 -14.79 -9.51
N ILE A 168 7.57 -13.88 -8.92
CA ILE A 168 8.91 -14.23 -8.41
C ILE A 168 8.84 -15.28 -7.30
N LEU A 169 7.88 -15.17 -6.38
CA LEU A 169 7.69 -16.16 -5.32
C LEU A 169 7.36 -17.55 -5.90
N ILE A 170 6.42 -17.61 -6.84
CA ILE A 170 6.01 -18.87 -7.48
C ILE A 170 7.19 -19.47 -8.26
N GLU A 171 7.87 -18.66 -9.06
CA GLU A 171 9.03 -19.10 -9.84
C GLU A 171 10.13 -19.70 -8.96
N ASN A 172 10.44 -19.04 -7.85
CA ASN A 172 11.46 -19.49 -6.93
C ASN A 172 11.11 -20.84 -6.27
N ILE A 173 9.82 -21.11 -6.05
CA ILE A 173 9.32 -22.39 -5.52
C ILE A 173 9.38 -23.50 -6.59
N ILE A 174 9.14 -23.16 -7.85
CA ILE A 174 9.12 -24.10 -8.99
C ILE A 174 10.53 -24.52 -9.39
N ASN A 175 11.44 -23.55 -9.51
CA ASN A 175 12.79 -23.75 -10.04
C ASN A 175 13.85 -24.10 -8.97
N ASN A 176 13.42 -24.42 -7.74
CA ASN A 176 14.28 -24.82 -6.61
C ASN A 176 15.44 -23.85 -6.32
N ASN A 177 15.09 -22.66 -5.82
CA ASN A 177 16.00 -21.61 -5.35
C ASN A 177 16.91 -21.05 -6.46
N ARG A 178 16.51 -19.92 -7.03
CA ARG A 178 17.47 -19.05 -7.72
C ARG A 178 18.57 -18.66 -6.74
N ASP A 179 19.77 -18.37 -7.23
CA ASP A 179 20.79 -17.64 -6.47
C ASP A 179 20.26 -16.22 -6.20
N THR A 180 19.44 -16.10 -5.15
CA THR A 180 18.83 -14.86 -4.68
C THR A 180 19.41 -14.49 -3.32
N TYR A 181 19.78 -13.22 -3.17
CA TYR A 181 20.17 -12.67 -1.87
C TYR A 181 18.97 -12.30 -0.99
N CYS A 182 17.74 -12.41 -1.52
CA CYS A 182 16.54 -12.02 -0.81
C CYS A 182 16.16 -13.04 0.26
N CYS A 183 16.17 -12.62 1.53
CA CYS A 183 15.84 -13.49 2.66
C CYS A 183 14.38 -14.01 2.66
N TYR A 184 13.48 -13.33 1.96
CA TYR A 184 12.07 -13.71 1.76
C TYR A 184 11.86 -14.68 0.59
N LEU A 185 12.90 -15.00 -0.18
CA LEU A 185 12.86 -16.03 -1.22
C LEU A 185 13.63 -17.29 -0.79
N GLN A 186 14.25 -17.29 0.38
CA GLN A 186 14.88 -18.48 0.94
C GLN A 186 13.83 -19.55 1.29
N GLU A 187 14.12 -20.80 0.93
CA GLU A 187 13.23 -21.94 1.16
C GLU A 187 12.78 -22.04 2.62
N GLU A 188 13.70 -21.89 3.58
CA GLU A 188 13.39 -21.93 5.01
C GLU A 188 12.29 -20.91 5.38
N THR A 189 12.41 -19.68 4.92
CA THR A 189 11.46 -18.59 5.18
C THR A 189 10.09 -18.88 4.58
N ILE A 190 10.07 -19.36 3.34
CA ILE A 190 8.84 -19.73 2.62
C ILE A 190 8.14 -20.90 3.33
N VAL A 191 8.88 -21.95 3.64
CA VAL A 191 8.36 -23.17 4.31
C VAL A 191 7.86 -22.84 5.72
N LYS A 192 8.58 -22.01 6.48
CA LYS A 192 8.14 -21.54 7.80
C LYS A 192 6.83 -20.75 7.73
N THR A 193 6.64 -19.99 6.66
CA THR A 193 5.46 -19.14 6.48
C THR A 193 4.24 -19.95 6.01
N PHE A 194 4.39 -20.71 4.92
CA PHE A 194 3.27 -21.37 4.24
C PHE A 194 3.11 -22.86 4.60
N GLY A 195 4.17 -23.49 5.11
CA GLY A 195 4.21 -24.91 5.47
C GLY A 195 4.66 -25.80 4.31
N ILE A 196 5.54 -26.76 4.63
CA ILE A 196 6.19 -27.66 3.66
C ILE A 196 5.21 -28.38 2.73
N LYS A 197 4.05 -28.82 3.24
CA LYS A 197 3.03 -29.53 2.44
C LYS A 197 2.44 -28.66 1.33
N ARG A 198 2.32 -27.34 1.55
CA ARG A 198 1.78 -26.41 0.54
C ARG A 198 2.81 -26.12 -0.53
N ILE A 199 4.05 -25.86 -0.10
CA ILE A 199 5.17 -25.60 -1.00
C ILE A 199 5.43 -26.82 -1.88
N LYS A 200 5.50 -28.02 -1.31
CA LYS A 200 5.64 -29.26 -2.09
C LYS A 200 4.53 -29.44 -3.12
N ARG A 201 3.28 -29.05 -2.83
CA ARG A 201 2.21 -29.11 -3.85
C ARG A 201 2.52 -28.21 -5.03
N ILE A 202 2.94 -26.97 -4.77
CA ILE A 202 3.33 -26.00 -5.81
C ILE A 202 4.58 -26.46 -6.56
N SER A 203 5.55 -27.10 -5.89
CA SER A 203 6.75 -27.64 -6.55
C SER A 203 6.47 -28.92 -7.36
N ILE A 204 5.52 -29.77 -6.93
CA ILE A 204 5.14 -31.01 -7.64
C ILE A 204 4.42 -30.71 -8.95
N PHE A 205 3.72 -29.57 -9.04
CA PHE A 205 3.16 -29.08 -10.31
C PHE A 205 4.25 -29.09 -11.41
N ASN A 206 5.48 -28.63 -11.14
CA ASN A 206 6.59 -28.67 -12.10
C ASN A 206 7.04 -30.09 -12.54
N GLN A 207 6.83 -31.12 -11.71
CA GLN A 207 7.36 -32.47 -11.97
C GLN A 207 6.40 -33.38 -12.75
N ASN A 208 5.11 -33.05 -12.79
CA ASN A 208 4.05 -33.84 -13.42
C ASN A 208 3.30 -33.07 -14.52
N GLU A 209 3.76 -31.88 -14.91
CA GLU A 209 2.98 -30.95 -15.73
C GLU A 209 2.93 -31.31 -17.22
N GLU A 210 1.72 -31.21 -17.77
CA GLU A 210 1.52 -31.06 -19.21
C GLU A 210 2.14 -29.72 -19.65
N LYS A 211 2.72 -29.67 -20.86
CA LYS A 211 3.37 -28.50 -21.48
C LYS A 211 2.57 -27.19 -21.38
N GLN A 212 1.25 -27.28 -21.16
CA GLN A 212 0.30 -26.18 -21.08
C GLN A 212 0.44 -25.31 -19.82
N ASP A 213 0.74 -25.87 -18.65
CA ASP A 213 0.81 -25.11 -17.39
C ASP A 213 2.09 -24.27 -17.29
N LEU A 214 3.23 -24.81 -17.75
CA LEU A 214 4.47 -24.06 -17.93
C LEU A 214 4.29 -22.88 -18.91
N VAL A 215 3.54 -23.09 -20.00
CA VAL A 215 3.16 -22.01 -20.92
C VAL A 215 2.30 -20.98 -20.21
N ASN A 216 1.33 -21.41 -19.39
CA ASN A 216 0.46 -20.51 -18.63
C ASN A 216 1.24 -19.64 -17.63
N PHE A 217 2.16 -20.24 -16.89
CA PHE A 217 3.06 -19.53 -15.99
C PHE A 217 3.92 -18.52 -16.75
N SER A 218 4.55 -18.95 -17.86
CA SER A 218 5.39 -18.08 -18.69
C SER A 218 4.64 -16.86 -19.22
N MET A 219 3.38 -17.03 -19.66
CA MET A 219 2.54 -15.91 -20.09
C MET A 219 2.30 -14.90 -18.96
N PHE A 220 1.91 -15.36 -17.77
CA PHE A 220 1.73 -14.48 -16.61
C PHE A 220 3.04 -13.80 -16.21
N TYR A 221 4.14 -14.55 -16.20
CA TYR A 221 5.47 -14.09 -15.84
C TYR A 221 5.96 -12.96 -16.76
N ASN A 222 5.86 -13.16 -18.07
CA ASN A 222 6.23 -12.15 -19.06
C ASN A 222 5.34 -10.91 -18.99
N SER A 223 4.03 -11.11 -18.77
CA SER A 223 3.06 -10.03 -18.60
C SER A 223 3.37 -9.14 -17.39
N VAL A 224 3.79 -9.74 -16.26
CA VAL A 224 4.20 -8.95 -15.09
C VAL A 224 5.53 -8.25 -15.31
N LEU A 225 6.53 -8.92 -15.89
CA LEU A 225 7.83 -8.33 -16.17
C LEU A 225 7.73 -7.12 -17.08
N ASN A 226 6.94 -7.22 -18.14
CA ASN A 226 6.76 -6.14 -19.11
C ASN A 226 5.85 -5.01 -18.57
N GLY A 227 5.12 -5.24 -17.48
CA GLY A 227 4.22 -4.24 -16.92
C GLY A 227 2.83 -4.20 -17.58
N SER A 228 2.51 -5.15 -18.46
CA SER A 228 1.28 -5.17 -19.29
C SER A 228 0.10 -5.92 -18.69
N LEU A 229 0.26 -6.51 -17.50
CA LEU A 229 -0.78 -7.37 -16.88
C LEU A 229 -2.18 -6.77 -16.86
N TYR A 230 -2.33 -5.48 -16.58
CA TYR A 230 -3.67 -4.89 -16.50
C TYR A 230 -4.29 -4.73 -17.88
N GLU A 231 -3.48 -4.35 -18.86
CA GLU A 231 -3.83 -4.16 -20.26
C GLU A 231 -4.28 -5.50 -20.87
N ASP A 232 -3.54 -6.57 -20.59
CA ASP A 232 -3.82 -7.93 -21.06
C ASP A 232 -5.21 -8.42 -20.59
N PHE A 233 -5.69 -7.93 -19.44
CA PHE A 233 -6.98 -8.30 -18.87
C PHE A 233 -8.17 -7.41 -19.29
N ILE A 234 -7.94 -6.27 -19.97
CA ILE A 234 -9.04 -5.35 -20.37
C ILE A 234 -10.06 -6.09 -21.24
N ALA A 235 -9.59 -6.85 -22.23
CA ALA A 235 -10.46 -7.59 -23.16
C ALA A 235 -11.27 -8.70 -22.47
N HIS A 236 -10.84 -9.18 -21.30
CA HIS A 236 -11.47 -10.31 -20.60
C HIS A 236 -12.60 -9.91 -19.63
N TYR A 237 -12.69 -8.63 -19.25
CA TYR A 237 -13.71 -8.14 -18.30
C TYR A 237 -14.85 -7.34 -18.96
N GLY A 238 -14.86 -7.21 -20.28
CA GLY A 238 -15.97 -6.66 -21.07
C GLY A 238 -15.82 -5.20 -21.49
N ASN A 239 -16.79 -4.72 -22.28
CA ASN A 239 -16.77 -3.38 -22.86
C ASN A 239 -16.92 -2.28 -21.79
N GLY A 240 -16.06 -1.26 -21.84
CA GLY A 240 -16.10 -0.09 -20.96
C GLY A 240 -15.25 -0.19 -19.69
N VAL A 241 -14.57 -1.32 -19.46
CA VAL A 241 -13.62 -1.47 -18.34
C VAL A 241 -12.30 -0.80 -18.72
N ASN A 242 -11.79 0.09 -17.86
CA ASN A 242 -10.47 0.70 -18.05
C ASN A 242 -9.41 0.03 -17.16
N ARG A 243 -8.14 0.38 -17.38
CA ARG A 243 -6.99 -0.14 -16.61
C ARG A 243 -7.17 -0.05 -15.09
N LYS A 244 -7.75 1.04 -14.59
CA LYS A 244 -7.95 1.25 -13.14
C LYS A 244 -8.98 0.28 -12.58
N ASP A 245 -10.03 -0.01 -13.34
CA ASP A 245 -11.05 -0.98 -12.97
C ASP A 245 -10.49 -2.40 -12.97
N VAL A 246 -9.72 -2.77 -14.02
CA VAL A 246 -9.01 -4.07 -14.07
C VAL A 246 -8.07 -4.21 -12.88
N LYS A 247 -7.30 -3.16 -12.54
CA LYS A 247 -6.42 -3.18 -11.37
C LYS A 247 -7.22 -3.48 -10.09
N ILE A 248 -8.37 -2.85 -9.88
CA ILE A 248 -9.23 -3.11 -8.72
C ILE A 248 -9.73 -4.58 -8.73
N ILE A 249 -10.14 -5.09 -9.89
CA ILE A 249 -10.59 -6.48 -10.07
C ILE A 249 -9.48 -7.47 -9.74
N LEU A 250 -8.28 -7.30 -10.33
CA LEU A 250 -7.16 -8.20 -10.06
C LEU A 250 -6.76 -8.17 -8.59
N PHE A 251 -6.73 -7.02 -7.93
CA PHE A 251 -6.47 -6.97 -6.48
C PHE A 251 -7.52 -7.75 -5.66
N LYS A 252 -8.80 -7.69 -6.05
CA LYS A 252 -9.87 -8.48 -5.42
C LYS A 252 -9.63 -9.98 -5.64
N VAL A 253 -9.30 -10.40 -6.85
CA VAL A 253 -9.00 -11.80 -7.19
C VAL A 253 -7.78 -12.30 -6.40
N LEU A 254 -6.66 -11.57 -6.50
CA LEU A 254 -5.37 -11.93 -5.93
C LEU A 254 -5.35 -11.94 -4.40
N PHE A 255 -6.20 -11.14 -3.72
CA PHE A 255 -6.09 -10.95 -2.26
C PHE A 255 -7.37 -11.19 -1.44
N SER A 256 -8.53 -11.39 -2.06
CA SER A 256 -9.74 -11.81 -1.31
C SER A 256 -9.60 -13.24 -0.76
N SER A 257 -10.41 -13.58 0.25
CA SER A 257 -10.46 -14.95 0.79
C SER A 257 -10.99 -15.93 -0.25
N ASN A 258 -10.57 -17.19 -0.15
CA ASN A 258 -11.09 -18.26 -1.01
C ASN A 258 -12.56 -18.52 -0.71
N LYS A 259 -12.91 -18.54 0.58
CA LYS A 259 -14.29 -18.71 1.05
C LYS A 259 -14.56 -17.73 2.19
N LYS A 260 -15.82 -17.36 2.37
CA LYS A 260 -16.31 -16.63 3.54
C LYS A 260 -17.66 -17.24 3.89
N GLN A 261 -17.70 -17.97 5.00
CA GLN A 261 -18.84 -18.84 5.35
C GLN A 261 -19.14 -19.82 4.21
N ASN A 262 -20.27 -19.69 3.50
CA ASN A 262 -20.65 -20.54 2.37
C ASN A 262 -20.54 -19.85 1.00
N LEU A 263 -19.94 -18.66 0.93
CA LEU A 263 -19.83 -17.86 -0.29
C LEU A 263 -18.36 -17.72 -0.73
N ILE A 264 -18.15 -17.63 -2.04
CA ILE A 264 -16.86 -17.29 -2.66
C ILE A 264 -16.93 -15.81 -3.03
N PRO A 265 -16.17 -14.92 -2.34
CA PRO A 265 -16.13 -13.50 -2.72
C PRO A 265 -15.57 -13.33 -4.13
N PHE A 266 -16.17 -12.45 -4.93
CA PHE A 266 -15.74 -12.14 -6.30
C PHE A 266 -15.61 -13.40 -7.18
N LYS A 267 -16.62 -14.28 -7.10
CA LYS A 267 -16.61 -15.60 -7.75
C LYS A 267 -16.45 -15.46 -9.27
N ASP A 268 -17.17 -14.55 -9.89
CA ASP A 268 -17.16 -14.38 -11.34
C ASP A 268 -15.81 -13.82 -11.81
N GLU A 269 -15.27 -12.83 -11.10
CA GLU A 269 -13.96 -12.27 -11.44
C GLU A 269 -12.83 -13.29 -11.26
N LYS A 270 -12.95 -14.16 -10.25
CA LYS A 270 -12.05 -15.30 -10.04
C LYS A 270 -12.16 -16.34 -11.13
N ASN A 271 -13.35 -16.62 -11.64
CA ASN A 271 -13.55 -17.56 -12.74
C ASN A 271 -12.91 -17.05 -14.02
N VAL A 272 -13.05 -15.76 -14.34
CA VAL A 272 -12.37 -15.12 -15.48
C VAL A 272 -10.86 -15.19 -15.31
N PHE A 273 -10.33 -14.86 -14.13
CA PHE A 273 -8.89 -15.00 -13.90
C PHE A 273 -8.42 -16.44 -14.03
N LYS A 274 -9.18 -17.41 -13.50
CA LYS A 274 -8.87 -18.84 -13.60
C LYS A 274 -8.90 -19.34 -15.05
N SER A 275 -9.75 -18.80 -15.92
CA SER A 275 -9.77 -19.21 -17.33
C SER A 275 -8.55 -18.73 -18.10
N VAL A 276 -7.95 -17.59 -17.70
CA VAL A 276 -6.75 -17.03 -18.32
C VAL A 276 -5.48 -17.63 -17.71
N TYR A 277 -5.41 -17.69 -16.37
CA TYR A 277 -4.26 -18.17 -15.61
C TYR A 277 -4.65 -19.25 -14.58
N PRO A 278 -5.08 -20.45 -15.02
CA PRO A 278 -5.51 -21.53 -14.13
C PRO A 278 -4.45 -21.95 -13.13
N PHE A 279 -3.21 -22.09 -13.58
CA PHE A 279 -2.09 -22.49 -12.73
C PHE A 279 -1.81 -21.46 -11.63
N ILE A 280 -1.75 -20.18 -12.00
CA ILE A 280 -1.53 -19.07 -11.06
C ILE A 280 -2.68 -19.00 -10.05
N TYR A 281 -3.92 -19.18 -10.51
CA TYR A 281 -5.10 -19.23 -9.64
C TYR A 281 -4.97 -20.34 -8.59
N ASP A 282 -4.57 -21.55 -9.00
CA ASP A 282 -4.42 -22.68 -8.09
C ASP A 282 -3.26 -22.46 -7.10
N CYS A 283 -2.16 -21.83 -7.52
CA CYS A 283 -1.09 -21.40 -6.61
C CYS A 283 -1.62 -20.43 -5.53
N ILE A 284 -2.31 -19.36 -5.94
CA ILE A 284 -2.92 -18.37 -5.03
C ILE A 284 -3.91 -19.06 -4.08
N TYR A 285 -4.75 -19.94 -4.61
CA TYR A 285 -5.72 -20.69 -3.82
C TYR A 285 -5.01 -21.52 -2.75
N ASN A 286 -3.94 -22.23 -3.10
CA ASN A 286 -3.15 -23.05 -2.17
C ASN A 286 -2.46 -22.21 -1.09
N PHE A 287 -1.89 -21.05 -1.43
CA PHE A 287 -1.31 -20.14 -0.43
C PHE A 287 -2.32 -19.69 0.62
N LYS A 288 -3.60 -19.55 0.23
CA LYS A 288 -4.69 -19.01 1.06
C LYS A 288 -5.65 -20.06 1.65
N LYS A 289 -5.42 -21.36 1.44
CA LYS A 289 -6.41 -22.45 1.65
C LYS A 289 -7.09 -22.51 3.04
N ASP A 290 -6.52 -21.89 4.06
CA ASP A 290 -7.12 -21.81 5.40
C ASP A 290 -7.84 -20.46 5.55
N ASP A 291 -9.16 -20.47 5.73
CA ASP A 291 -9.99 -19.26 5.85
C ASP A 291 -9.53 -18.34 6.99
N LYS A 292 -8.84 -18.87 8.02
CA LYS A 292 -8.25 -18.09 9.11
C LYS A 292 -6.93 -17.41 8.73
N LYS A 293 -6.31 -17.80 7.61
CA LYS A 293 -5.00 -17.33 7.11
C LYS A 293 -5.07 -16.78 5.68
N ASN A 294 -6.24 -16.33 5.24
CA ASN A 294 -6.43 -15.71 3.91
C ASN A 294 -5.56 -14.46 3.69
N ASN A 295 -5.15 -13.78 4.76
CA ASN A 295 -4.28 -12.60 4.73
C ASN A 295 -2.78 -12.93 4.67
N LEU A 296 -2.40 -14.22 4.77
CA LEU A 296 -1.01 -14.63 4.85
C LEU A 296 -0.22 -14.24 3.60
N LEU A 297 -0.72 -14.61 2.41
CA LEU A 297 -0.09 -14.26 1.13
C LEU A 297 0.00 -12.73 0.94
N PRO A 298 -1.10 -11.94 1.09
CA PRO A 298 -1.00 -10.48 1.00
C PRO A 298 0.04 -9.88 1.96
N ILE A 299 0.05 -10.31 3.24
CA ILE A 299 1.00 -9.78 4.23
C ILE A 299 2.44 -10.17 3.86
N TYR A 300 2.64 -11.39 3.35
CA TYR A 300 3.96 -11.86 2.92
C TYR A 300 4.50 -11.04 1.76
N LEU A 301 3.71 -10.83 0.70
CA LEU A 301 4.12 -10.02 -0.44
C LEU A 301 4.36 -8.56 -0.05
N GLN A 302 3.57 -8.00 0.87
CA GLN A 302 3.83 -6.66 1.41
C GLN A 302 5.11 -6.58 2.24
N ARG A 303 5.48 -7.65 2.96
CA ARG A 303 6.75 -7.71 3.70
C ARG A 303 7.94 -7.81 2.76
N LEU A 304 7.84 -8.64 1.71
CA LEU A 304 8.84 -8.74 0.66
C LEU A 304 9.02 -7.38 -0.05
N GLU A 305 7.94 -6.72 -0.46
CA GLU A 305 7.97 -5.36 -1.01
C GLU A 305 8.65 -4.39 -0.05
N SER A 306 8.24 -4.40 1.22
CA SER A 306 8.77 -3.53 2.24
C SER A 306 10.26 -3.78 2.53
N TYR A 307 10.73 -5.01 2.38
CA TYR A 307 12.14 -5.36 2.52
C TYR A 307 12.95 -4.82 1.36
N LEU A 308 12.50 -5.08 0.13
CA LEU A 308 13.14 -4.61 -1.08
C LEU A 308 13.24 -3.08 -1.10
N PHE A 309 12.14 -2.36 -0.85
CA PHE A 309 12.11 -0.90 -0.97
C PHE A 309 12.80 -0.18 0.17
N ILE A 310 12.64 -0.64 1.40
CA ILE A 310 13.13 0.08 2.57
C ILE A 310 14.51 -0.43 2.99
N ASP A 311 14.63 -1.74 3.19
CA ASP A 311 15.83 -2.31 3.80
C ASP A 311 16.96 -2.55 2.78
N CYS A 312 16.64 -2.57 1.48
CA CYS A 312 17.61 -2.73 0.38
C CYS A 312 17.76 -1.43 -0.44
N ILE A 313 16.73 -1.03 -1.20
CA ILE A 313 16.79 0.11 -2.12
C ILE A 313 17.04 1.42 -1.37
N ALA A 314 16.20 1.77 -0.39
CA ALA A 314 16.38 3.04 0.31
C ALA A 314 17.69 3.11 1.10
N LYS A 315 18.14 1.97 1.65
CA LYS A 315 19.45 1.86 2.28
C LYS A 315 20.59 2.18 1.31
N GLU A 316 20.61 1.55 0.14
CA GLU A 316 21.64 1.76 -0.88
C GLU A 316 21.63 3.19 -1.44
N LEU A 317 20.44 3.75 -1.68
CA LEU A 317 20.29 5.15 -2.10
C LEU A 317 20.90 6.11 -1.07
N VAL A 318 20.59 5.93 0.22
CA VAL A 318 21.11 6.79 1.30
C VAL A 318 22.63 6.67 1.42
N GLN A 319 23.19 5.47 1.29
CA GLN A 319 24.64 5.25 1.28
C GLN A 319 25.33 5.97 0.11
N ASN A 320 24.60 6.18 -0.99
CA ASN A 320 25.04 6.91 -2.18
C ASN A 320 24.70 8.41 -2.18
N GLY A 321 24.27 8.95 -1.02
CA GLY A 321 23.97 10.37 -0.82
C GLY A 321 22.60 10.83 -1.34
N ILE A 322 21.71 9.89 -1.68
CA ILE A 322 20.36 10.16 -2.18
C ILE A 322 19.38 9.76 -1.08
N VAL A 323 18.66 10.71 -0.48
CA VAL A 323 17.69 10.42 0.58
C VAL A 323 16.29 10.33 -0.02
N PRO A 324 15.71 9.13 -0.19
CA PRO A 324 14.39 9.00 -0.78
C PRO A 324 13.27 9.23 0.25
N LEU A 325 12.13 9.71 -0.23
CA LEU A 325 10.85 9.45 0.42
C LEU A 325 10.24 8.20 -0.22
N THR A 326 9.76 7.26 0.57
CA THR A 326 9.20 6.01 0.04
C THR A 326 7.68 5.99 0.19
N VAL A 327 6.96 5.56 -0.84
CA VAL A 327 5.52 5.25 -0.74
C VAL A 327 5.29 3.85 -1.29
N HIS A 328 5.31 2.87 -0.39
CA HIS A 328 5.18 1.45 -0.73
C HIS A 328 6.23 1.00 -1.76
N ASP A 329 5.81 0.73 -2.98
CA ASP A 329 6.55 0.30 -4.17
C ASP A 329 7.07 1.46 -5.04
N SER A 330 7.14 2.66 -4.46
CA SER A 330 7.72 3.83 -5.12
C SER A 330 8.71 4.57 -4.24
N VAL A 331 9.68 5.22 -4.90
CA VAL A 331 10.60 6.18 -4.31
C VAL A 331 10.43 7.54 -4.96
N ILE A 332 10.42 8.59 -4.15
CA ILE A 332 10.41 9.99 -4.56
C ILE A 332 11.79 10.56 -4.22
N ILE A 333 12.46 11.10 -5.22
CA ILE A 333 13.82 11.63 -5.11
C ILE A 333 13.94 12.97 -5.84
N PRO A 334 14.92 13.82 -5.48
CA PRO A 334 15.24 15.00 -6.29
C PRO A 334 15.59 14.61 -7.73
N THR A 335 14.99 15.28 -8.72
CA THR A 335 15.13 14.95 -10.15
C THR A 335 16.59 14.96 -10.62
N LYS A 336 17.46 15.79 -10.04
CA LYS A 336 18.90 15.80 -10.32
C LYS A 336 19.61 14.46 -10.10
N TYR A 337 19.03 13.55 -9.31
CA TYR A 337 19.59 12.23 -9.03
C TYR A 337 18.89 11.10 -9.80
N LYS A 338 17.98 11.41 -10.73
CA LYS A 338 17.13 10.43 -11.41
C LYS A 338 17.90 9.25 -12.00
N GLU A 339 18.89 9.53 -12.85
CA GLU A 339 19.65 8.48 -13.55
C GLU A 339 20.46 7.64 -12.55
N LYS A 340 21.22 8.28 -11.66
CA LYS A 340 22.00 7.58 -10.62
C LYS A 340 21.12 6.70 -9.73
N ALA A 341 19.95 7.21 -9.31
CA ALA A 341 19.02 6.44 -8.49
C ALA A 341 18.43 5.27 -9.25
N LEU A 342 18.09 5.44 -10.53
CA LEU A 342 17.57 4.36 -11.36
C LEU A 342 18.59 3.23 -11.52
N ASP A 343 19.87 3.56 -11.74
CA ASP A 343 20.94 2.56 -11.83
C ASP A 343 21.12 1.80 -10.51
N ILE A 344 21.09 2.50 -9.37
CA ILE A 344 21.14 1.89 -8.04
C ILE A 344 19.95 0.95 -7.83
N ILE A 345 18.73 1.42 -8.12
CA ILE A 345 17.50 0.63 -7.96
C ILE A 345 17.58 -0.64 -8.82
N LYS A 346 17.96 -0.51 -10.10
CA LYS A 346 18.15 -1.65 -11.00
C LYS A 346 19.19 -2.64 -10.45
N GLY A 347 20.35 -2.15 -10.01
CA GLY A 347 21.40 -2.99 -9.44
C GLY A 347 20.93 -3.77 -8.21
N VAL A 348 20.24 -3.10 -7.27
CA VAL A 348 19.67 -3.73 -6.07
C VAL A 348 18.60 -4.74 -6.44
N VAL A 349 17.66 -4.40 -7.33
CA VAL A 349 16.58 -5.30 -7.73
C VAL A 349 17.12 -6.54 -8.44
N LEU A 350 18.09 -6.39 -9.34
CA LEU A 350 18.72 -7.51 -10.03
C LEU A 350 19.46 -8.41 -9.03
N LYS A 351 20.19 -7.83 -8.07
CA LYS A 351 20.88 -8.58 -7.03
C LYS A 351 19.91 -9.35 -6.13
N GLU A 352 18.82 -8.71 -5.70
CA GLU A 352 17.89 -9.30 -4.74
C GLU A 352 16.93 -10.29 -5.41
N LEU A 353 16.44 -10.02 -6.61
CA LEU A 353 15.38 -10.83 -7.26
C LEU A 353 15.87 -11.64 -8.47
N GLY A 354 17.04 -11.34 -9.01
CA GLY A 354 17.58 -11.97 -10.23
C GLY A 354 16.93 -11.51 -11.53
N VAL A 355 15.87 -10.70 -11.48
CA VAL A 355 15.12 -10.20 -12.63
C VAL A 355 14.61 -8.79 -12.44
N MET A 356 14.36 -8.11 -13.55
CA MET A 356 14.00 -6.69 -13.58
C MET A 356 12.50 -6.49 -13.86
N PRO A 357 11.76 -5.74 -13.03
CA PRO A 357 10.42 -5.31 -13.37
C PRO A 357 10.46 -4.07 -14.28
N SER A 358 9.33 -3.78 -14.93
CA SER A 358 9.08 -2.47 -15.53
C SER A 358 8.92 -1.37 -14.47
N PHE A 359 9.51 -0.20 -14.74
CA PHE A 359 9.36 0.99 -13.90
C PHE A 359 8.55 2.06 -14.63
N ASN A 360 7.69 2.75 -13.88
CA ASN A 360 7.06 3.99 -14.31
C ASN A 360 7.79 5.17 -13.66
N ILE A 361 8.18 6.14 -14.48
CA ILE A 361 8.97 7.30 -14.04
C ILE A 361 8.16 8.56 -14.32
N GLU A 362 7.74 9.23 -13.25
CA GLU A 362 6.87 10.41 -13.33
C GLU A 362 7.53 11.61 -12.64
N SER A 363 7.42 12.79 -13.23
CA SER A 363 7.83 14.03 -12.56
C SER A 363 6.68 14.54 -11.67
N LEU A 364 7.00 14.96 -10.44
CA LEU A 364 6.02 15.57 -9.52
C LEU A 364 5.76 17.06 -9.79
N LYS A 365 6.20 17.60 -10.94
CA LYS A 365 6.15 19.05 -11.22
C LYS A 365 4.83 19.68 -10.76
N PRO A 366 4.87 20.81 -10.02
CA PRO A 366 3.69 21.63 -9.84
C PRO A 366 3.25 22.11 -11.23
N LEU A 367 1.98 21.93 -11.57
CA LEU A 367 1.41 22.51 -12.80
C LEU A 367 1.78 24.00 -12.88
N PRO A 368 2.38 24.47 -13.99
CA PRO A 368 2.66 25.88 -14.19
C PRO A 368 1.37 26.71 -14.02
N ASN A 369 1.48 27.86 -13.37
CA ASN A 369 0.36 28.78 -13.14
C ASN A 369 -0.37 29.21 -14.43
N GLU A 370 0.26 29.07 -15.59
CA GLU A 370 -0.26 29.48 -16.90
C GLU A 370 -1.41 28.60 -17.43
N LEU A 371 -1.61 27.39 -16.88
CA LEU A 371 -2.74 26.51 -17.25
C LEU A 371 -4.00 26.71 -16.39
N ARG A 372 -3.99 27.63 -15.41
CA ARG A 372 -5.14 27.90 -14.52
C ARG A 372 -6.20 28.85 -15.09
N LEU A 373 -5.96 29.42 -16.28
CA LEU A 373 -6.91 30.30 -16.96
C LEU A 373 -7.54 29.69 -18.22
N ALA A 374 -7.31 28.39 -18.49
CA ALA A 374 -7.78 27.76 -19.72
C ALA A 374 -8.24 26.29 -19.55
N ILE A 375 -8.92 25.95 -18.44
CA ILE A 375 -9.79 24.77 -18.35
C ILE A 375 -11.10 25.16 -17.66
#